data_AF-A0A9W9XDS1-F1
#
_entry.id   AF-A0A9W9XDS1-F1
#
_cell.length_a   1.000
_cell.length_b   1.000
_cell.length_c   1.000
_cell.angle_alpha   90.00
_cell.angle_beta   90.00
_cell.angle_gamma   90.00
#
_symmetry.space_group_name_H-M   'P 1'
#
loop_
_entity.id
_entity.type
_entity.pdbx_description
1 polymer ?
#
loop_
_entity_poly.entity_id
_entity_poly.type
_entity_poly.pdbx_seq_one_letter_code
_entity_poly.pdbx_strand_id
1 'polypeptide(L)'
;MTSSGRRKTPRPKTGILQLLQKELKTFDEENRPLLHDQDERLQLCLVLLESPVLTGLSEAQRFGRLRARKLLFDILRRLGEEVFFLFATAISITRLSRISEETVLEVRQWWKTIRKCPNGLTIKAKEICNDEFKQKYTADMPKDYSSTNQPPPTVVDIEFAELLNFFQKYELGSPRLKLMCPLFGSPLPWIDINLDSSSERTARIELSLRASEALVKYIRVARDLTGVTEVSN
;
A
#
# COMPACT_ATOMS: atom_id res chain seq x y z
N MET A 1 -41.18 13.51 -4.41
CA MET A 1 -40.83 12.08 -4.21
C MET A 1 -39.37 12.01 -3.80
N THR A 2 -39.09 11.94 -2.50
CA THR A 2 -37.73 11.92 -1.94
C THR A 2 -37.21 10.49 -1.90
N SER A 3 -36.18 10.18 -2.69
CA SER A 3 -35.54 8.85 -2.66
C SER A 3 -34.79 8.68 -1.33
N SER A 4 -35.32 7.80 -0.48
CA SER A 4 -34.66 7.40 0.76
C SER A 4 -33.45 6.53 0.43
N GLY A 5 -32.26 7.14 0.40
CA GLY A 5 -31.00 6.44 0.20
C GLY A 5 -30.69 5.54 1.40
N ARG A 6 -30.93 4.23 1.26
CA ARG A 6 -30.49 3.23 2.25
C ARG A 6 -28.96 3.29 2.37
N ARG A 7 -28.47 3.82 3.51
CA ARG A 7 -27.06 3.74 3.90
C ARG A 7 -26.69 2.28 4.07
N LYS A 8 -25.92 1.71 3.12
CA LYS A 8 -25.37 0.36 3.26
C LYS A 8 -24.37 0.38 4.42
N THR A 9 -24.66 -0.38 5.47
CA THR A 9 -23.72 -0.61 6.57
C THR A 9 -22.42 -1.21 6.01
N PRO A 10 -21.25 -0.69 6.37
CA PRO A 10 -19.98 -1.21 5.87
C PRO A 10 -19.82 -2.67 6.29
N ARG A 11 -19.52 -3.55 5.32
CA ARG A 11 -19.25 -4.97 5.62
C ARG A 11 -17.98 -5.06 6.48
N PRO A 12 -17.96 -5.91 7.52
CA PRO A 12 -16.76 -6.12 8.31
C PRO A 12 -15.61 -6.59 7.42
N LYS A 13 -14.44 -5.98 7.57
CA LYS A 13 -13.24 -6.33 6.80
C LYS A 13 -12.72 -7.67 7.32
N THR A 14 -12.96 -8.75 6.57
CA THR A 14 -12.38 -10.07 6.87
C THR A 14 -10.87 -10.00 6.74
N GLY A 15 -10.15 -10.30 7.83
CA GLY A 15 -8.69 -10.31 7.89
C GLY A 15 -8.08 -11.37 6.96
N ILE A 16 -6.80 -11.19 6.59
CA ILE A 16 -6.10 -12.12 5.68
C ILE A 16 -6.03 -13.53 6.26
N LEU A 17 -5.69 -13.68 7.54
CA LEU A 17 -5.64 -14.99 8.22
C LEU A 17 -6.98 -15.71 8.19
N GLN A 18 -8.10 -14.99 8.33
CA GLN A 18 -9.44 -15.60 8.27
C GLN A 18 -9.76 -16.15 6.87
N LEU A 19 -9.28 -15.48 5.81
CA LEU A 19 -9.47 -15.95 4.44
C LEU A 19 -8.62 -17.17 4.16
N LEU A 20 -7.34 -17.14 4.55
CA LEU A 20 -6.45 -18.29 4.41
C LEU A 20 -6.98 -19.49 5.20
N GLN A 21 -7.46 -19.27 6.42
CA GLN A 21 -8.06 -20.32 7.24
C GLN A 21 -9.34 -20.88 6.62
N LYS A 22 -10.17 -20.03 5.99
CA LYS A 22 -11.39 -20.46 5.28
C LYS A 22 -11.03 -21.27 4.05
N GLU A 23 -10.06 -20.81 3.26
CA GLU A 23 -9.60 -21.51 2.05
C GLU A 23 -8.93 -22.84 2.42
N LEU A 24 -8.11 -22.87 3.47
CA LEU A 24 -7.45 -24.09 3.93
C LEU A 24 -8.47 -25.21 4.26
N LYS A 25 -9.65 -24.84 4.79
CA LYS A 25 -10.73 -25.78 5.10
C LYS A 25 -11.44 -26.35 3.87
N THR A 26 -11.24 -25.81 2.68
CA THR A 26 -11.82 -26.37 1.45
C THR A 26 -11.01 -27.52 0.89
N PHE A 27 -9.77 -27.70 1.34
CA PHE A 27 -8.91 -28.81 0.96
C PHE A 27 -9.11 -29.97 1.92
N ASP A 28 -9.39 -31.15 1.37
CA ASP A 28 -9.44 -32.40 2.10
C ASP A 28 -8.14 -33.20 1.90
N GLU A 29 -8.15 -34.46 2.34
CA GLU A 29 -7.00 -35.36 2.21
C GLU A 29 -6.86 -35.95 0.79
N GLU A 30 -7.86 -35.74 -0.08
CA GLU A 30 -7.91 -36.29 -1.43
C GLU A 30 -7.42 -35.26 -2.46
N ASN A 31 -6.92 -35.74 -3.61
CA ASN A 31 -6.52 -34.87 -4.71
C ASN A 31 -7.75 -34.45 -5.54
N ARG A 32 -8.64 -33.63 -4.96
CA ARG A 32 -9.83 -33.15 -5.65
C ARG A 32 -9.52 -32.00 -6.60
N PRO A 33 -10.27 -31.84 -7.70
CA PRO A 33 -10.18 -30.65 -8.54
C PRO A 33 -10.46 -29.39 -7.74
N LEU A 34 -9.83 -28.28 -8.13
CA LEU A 34 -10.09 -26.98 -7.53
C LEU A 34 -11.52 -26.54 -7.82
N LEU A 35 -12.09 -25.77 -6.89
CA LEU A 35 -13.33 -25.05 -7.16
C LEU A 35 -13.09 -24.05 -8.30
N HIS A 36 -14.12 -23.75 -9.08
CA HIS A 36 -14.00 -22.84 -10.23
C HIS A 36 -13.36 -21.49 -9.85
N ASP A 37 -13.86 -20.84 -8.79
CA ASP A 37 -13.31 -19.57 -8.29
C ASP A 37 -11.85 -19.68 -7.78
N GLN A 38 -11.42 -20.87 -7.34
CA GLN A 38 -10.03 -21.11 -6.91
C GLN A 38 -9.11 -21.20 -8.12
N ASP A 39 -9.52 -21.96 -9.13
CA ASP A 39 -8.78 -22.10 -10.37
C ASP A 39 -8.65 -20.75 -11.08
N GLU A 40 -9.74 -19.99 -11.22
CA GLU A 40 -9.69 -18.65 -11.81
C GLU A 40 -8.70 -17.71 -11.09
N ARG A 41 -8.74 -17.68 -9.76
CA ARG A 41 -7.80 -16.87 -8.94
C ARG A 41 -6.36 -17.34 -9.12
N LEU A 42 -6.13 -18.65 -9.15
CA LEU A 42 -4.82 -19.24 -9.39
C LEU A 42 -4.29 -18.86 -10.77
N GLN A 43 -5.08 -19.03 -11.83
CA GLN A 43 -4.69 -18.68 -13.20
C GLN A 43 -4.31 -17.20 -13.31
N LEU A 44 -5.09 -16.30 -12.70
CA LEU A 44 -4.75 -14.87 -12.65
C LEU A 44 -3.41 -14.61 -11.96
N CYS A 45 -3.10 -15.34 -10.89
CA CYS A 45 -1.81 -15.24 -10.22
C CYS A 45 -0.67 -15.80 -11.09
N LEU A 46 -0.87 -16.93 -11.78
CA LEU A 46 0.12 -17.48 -12.71
C LEU A 46 0.41 -16.51 -13.86
N VAL A 47 -0.61 -15.94 -14.48
CA VAL A 47 -0.46 -14.90 -15.52
C VAL A 47 0.30 -13.68 -14.98
N LEU A 48 0.07 -13.29 -13.72
CA LEU A 48 0.79 -12.19 -13.07
C LEU A 48 2.29 -12.51 -12.88
N LEU A 49 2.63 -13.76 -12.57
CA LEU A 49 4.01 -14.23 -12.45
C LEU A 49 4.71 -14.32 -13.82
N GLU A 50 3.98 -14.62 -14.90
CA GLU A 50 4.54 -14.66 -16.26
C GLU A 50 4.81 -13.27 -16.82
N SER A 51 3.79 -12.39 -16.84
CA SER A 51 3.89 -11.07 -17.46
C SER A 51 3.53 -9.96 -16.47
N PRO A 52 4.53 -9.23 -15.93
CA PRO A 52 4.28 -8.17 -14.98
C PRO A 52 3.67 -6.92 -15.64
N VAL A 53 3.89 -6.73 -16.94
CA VAL A 53 3.56 -5.50 -17.68
C VAL A 53 2.56 -5.82 -18.78
N LEU A 54 1.28 -5.74 -18.44
CA LEU A 54 0.24 -5.66 -19.47
C LEU A 54 0.22 -4.23 -20.03
N THR A 55 0.23 -4.11 -21.36
CA THR A 55 0.04 -2.84 -22.06
C THR A 55 -1.35 -2.28 -21.74
N GLY A 56 -1.48 -0.96 -21.67
CA GLY A 56 -2.76 -0.30 -21.40
C GLY A 56 -3.17 -0.15 -19.91
N LEU A 57 -2.39 -0.66 -18.96
CA LEU A 57 -2.64 -0.41 -17.54
C LEU A 57 -2.13 0.97 -17.10
N SER A 58 -2.89 1.61 -16.20
CA SER A 58 -2.46 2.81 -15.48
C SER A 58 -1.24 2.54 -14.59
N GLU A 59 -0.45 3.57 -14.27
CA GLU A 59 0.74 3.43 -13.43
C GLU A 59 0.42 2.84 -12.05
N ALA A 60 -0.67 3.28 -11.42
CA ALA A 60 -1.13 2.76 -10.14
C ALA A 60 -1.48 1.26 -10.23
N GLN A 61 -2.13 0.83 -11.33
CA GLN A 61 -2.42 -0.59 -11.56
C GLN A 61 -1.14 -1.40 -11.79
N ARG A 62 -0.19 -0.88 -12.58
CA ARG A 62 1.11 -1.52 -12.81
C ARG A 62 1.86 -1.70 -11.51
N PHE A 63 1.94 -0.65 -10.68
CA PHE A 63 2.58 -0.71 -9.37
C PHE A 63 1.90 -1.74 -8.46
N GLY A 64 0.57 -1.73 -8.39
CA GLY A 64 -0.19 -2.72 -7.61
C GLY A 64 0.09 -4.16 -8.05
N ARG A 65 0.16 -4.43 -9.36
CA ARG A 65 0.49 -5.74 -9.91
C ARG A 65 1.93 -6.15 -9.59
N LEU A 66 2.90 -5.24 -9.76
CA LEU A 66 4.30 -5.49 -9.40
C LEU A 66 4.44 -5.84 -7.91
N ARG A 67 3.75 -5.11 -7.04
CA ARG A 67 3.74 -5.39 -5.59
C ARG A 67 3.11 -6.75 -5.27
N ALA A 68 1.98 -7.09 -5.88
CA ALA A 68 1.35 -8.40 -5.71
C ALA A 68 2.25 -9.55 -6.19
N ARG A 69 2.91 -9.38 -7.34
CA ARG A 69 3.91 -10.32 -7.88
C ARG A 69 5.07 -10.53 -6.92
N LYS A 70 5.67 -9.42 -6.44
CA LYS A 70 6.76 -9.46 -5.46
C LYS A 70 6.35 -10.22 -4.20
N LEU A 71 5.16 -9.93 -3.67
CA LEU A 71 4.62 -10.61 -2.50
C LEU A 71 4.47 -12.12 -2.73
N LEU A 72 3.91 -12.55 -3.86
CA LEU A 72 3.76 -13.97 -4.19
C LEU A 72 5.12 -14.69 -4.23
N PHE A 73 6.14 -14.06 -4.82
CA PHE A 73 7.49 -14.59 -4.82
C PHE A 73 8.11 -14.65 -3.43
N ASP A 74 7.92 -13.62 -2.60
CA ASP A 74 8.41 -13.64 -1.22
C ASP A 74 7.72 -14.73 -0.39
N ILE A 75 6.42 -14.97 -0.59
CA ILE A 75 5.68 -16.06 0.05
C ILE A 75 6.24 -17.41 -0.40
N LEU A 76 6.34 -17.65 -1.70
CA LEU A 76 6.87 -18.90 -2.25
C LEU A 76 8.28 -19.19 -1.69
N ARG A 77 9.17 -18.19 -1.69
CA ARG A 77 10.55 -18.34 -1.22
C ARG A 77 10.66 -18.54 0.28
N ARG A 78 9.90 -17.78 1.07
CA ARG A 78 10.08 -17.74 2.54
C ARG A 78 9.19 -18.72 3.29
N LEU A 79 8.02 -19.04 2.74
CA LEU A 79 6.97 -19.82 3.39
C LEU A 79 6.69 -21.17 2.71
N GLY A 80 7.10 -21.34 1.44
CA GLY A 80 6.97 -22.59 0.71
C GLY A 80 5.80 -22.63 -0.27
N GLU A 81 5.71 -23.75 -1.00
CA GLU A 81 4.77 -23.98 -2.10
C GLU A 81 3.32 -24.03 -1.63
N GLU A 82 3.06 -24.70 -0.50
CA GLU A 82 1.71 -24.84 0.04
C GLU A 82 1.11 -23.49 0.44
N VAL A 83 1.92 -22.63 1.05
CA VAL A 83 1.46 -21.28 1.45
C VAL A 83 1.30 -20.38 0.23
N PHE A 84 2.21 -20.46 -0.74
CA PHE A 84 2.05 -19.76 -2.01
C PHE A 84 0.75 -20.15 -2.71
N PHE A 85 0.51 -21.45 -2.84
CA PHE A 85 -0.68 -21.97 -3.51
C PHE A 85 -1.96 -21.58 -2.76
N LEU A 86 -1.94 -21.63 -1.43
CA LEU A 86 -3.05 -21.15 -0.60
C LEU A 86 -3.32 -19.65 -0.79
N PHE A 87 -2.29 -18.82 -0.94
CA PHE A 87 -2.46 -17.40 -1.24
C PHE A 87 -3.05 -17.15 -2.62
N ALA A 88 -2.48 -17.82 -3.64
CA ALA A 88 -2.90 -17.69 -5.03
C ALA A 88 -4.35 -18.11 -5.24
N THR A 89 -4.80 -19.11 -4.48
CA THR A 89 -6.20 -19.57 -4.50
C THR A 89 -7.09 -18.74 -3.56
N ALA A 90 -6.63 -18.20 -2.43
CA ALA A 90 -7.50 -17.50 -1.47
C ALA A 90 -7.70 -16.00 -1.73
N ILE A 91 -6.70 -15.30 -2.29
CA ILE A 91 -6.63 -13.83 -2.24
C ILE A 91 -6.56 -13.24 -3.64
N SER A 92 -7.42 -12.27 -3.93
CA SER A 92 -7.38 -11.55 -5.21
C SER A 92 -6.13 -10.68 -5.35
N ILE A 93 -5.66 -10.47 -6.58
CA ILE A 93 -4.49 -9.63 -6.90
C ILE A 93 -4.58 -8.23 -6.27
N THR A 94 -5.76 -7.59 -6.34
CA THR A 94 -5.98 -6.26 -5.74
C THR A 94 -5.81 -6.25 -4.22
N ARG A 95 -6.07 -7.37 -3.55
CA ARG A 95 -5.82 -7.50 -2.11
C ARG A 95 -4.37 -7.84 -1.82
N LEU A 96 -3.75 -8.73 -2.61
CA LEU A 96 -2.33 -9.04 -2.52
C LEU A 96 -1.47 -7.77 -2.58
N SER A 97 -1.80 -6.83 -3.48
CA SER A 97 -1.06 -5.56 -3.61
C SER A 97 -1.15 -4.64 -2.39
N ARG A 98 -2.04 -4.90 -1.44
CA ARG A 98 -2.26 -4.11 -0.22
C ARG A 98 -1.72 -4.78 1.03
N ILE A 99 -1.27 -6.03 0.94
CA ILE A 99 -0.69 -6.74 2.07
C ILE A 99 0.66 -6.09 2.43
N SER A 100 0.86 -5.85 3.72
CA SER A 100 2.10 -5.30 4.26
C SER A 100 3.08 -6.43 4.62
N GLU A 101 4.35 -6.09 4.82
CA GLU A 101 5.37 -7.08 5.20
C GLU A 101 5.10 -7.66 6.59
N GLU A 102 4.52 -6.88 7.51
CA GLU A 102 4.11 -7.33 8.84
C GLU A 102 3.06 -8.43 8.75
N THR A 103 2.08 -8.30 7.83
CA THR A 103 1.08 -9.34 7.60
C THR A 103 1.72 -10.64 7.11
N VAL A 104 2.81 -10.58 6.33
CA VAL A 104 3.54 -11.80 5.92
C VAL A 104 4.20 -12.49 7.11
N LEU A 105 4.70 -11.73 8.09
CA LEU A 105 5.23 -12.27 9.34
C LEU A 105 4.14 -12.93 10.18
N GLU A 106 2.95 -12.31 10.30
CA GLU A 106 1.80 -12.90 10.98
C GLU A 106 1.37 -14.21 10.32
N VAL A 107 1.31 -14.23 8.99
CA VAL A 107 1.00 -15.45 8.21
C VAL A 107 2.03 -16.54 8.46
N ARG A 108 3.32 -16.19 8.52
CA ARG A 108 4.39 -17.14 8.86
C ARG A 108 4.20 -17.74 10.24
N GLN A 109 3.85 -16.92 11.23
CA GLN A 109 3.59 -17.38 12.59
C GLN A 109 2.37 -18.29 12.64
N TRP A 110 1.27 -17.87 12.00
CA TRP A 110 0.04 -18.66 11.87
C TRP A 110 0.30 -20.00 11.20
N TRP A 111 1.04 -20.03 10.08
CA TRP A 111 1.33 -21.28 9.35
C TRP A 111 2.06 -22.31 10.22
N LYS A 112 2.99 -21.87 11.08
CA LYS A 112 3.67 -22.76 12.05
C LYS A 112 2.74 -23.38 13.09
N THR A 113 1.55 -22.81 13.32
CA THR A 113 0.56 -23.39 14.24
C THR A 113 -0.27 -24.51 13.60
N ILE A 114 -0.27 -24.61 12.27
CA ILE A 114 -0.99 -25.65 11.53
C ILE A 114 -0.23 -26.97 11.69
N ARG A 115 -0.74 -27.84 12.56
CA ARG A 115 -0.09 -29.13 12.88
C ARG A 115 -0.12 -30.13 11.72
N LYS A 116 -1.20 -30.12 10.95
CA LYS A 116 -1.42 -31.04 9.82
C LYS A 116 -1.93 -30.24 8.63
N CYS A 117 -1.11 -30.18 7.58
CA CYS A 117 -1.50 -29.62 6.29
C CYS A 117 -2.36 -30.67 5.55
N PRO A 118 -3.53 -30.31 4.98
CA PRO A 118 -4.33 -31.24 4.19
C PRO A 118 -3.52 -31.80 3.01
N ASN A 119 -3.55 -33.12 2.78
CA ASN A 119 -2.77 -33.75 1.72
C ASN A 119 -3.15 -33.22 0.32
N GLY A 120 -4.44 -32.94 0.08
CA GLY A 120 -4.90 -32.38 -1.20
C GLY A 120 -4.24 -31.04 -1.53
N LEU A 121 -4.01 -30.18 -0.52
CA LEU A 121 -3.29 -28.92 -0.67
C LEU A 121 -1.83 -29.17 -1.08
N THR A 122 -1.15 -30.08 -0.39
CA THR A 122 0.26 -30.42 -0.68
C THR A 122 0.44 -31.02 -2.06
N ILE A 123 -0.46 -31.90 -2.49
CA ILE A 123 -0.41 -32.52 -3.82
C ILE A 123 -0.58 -31.43 -4.89
N LYS A 124 -1.62 -30.59 -4.78
CA LYS A 124 -1.88 -29.50 -5.74
C LYS A 124 -0.76 -28.48 -5.79
N ALA A 125 -0.22 -28.10 -4.63
CA ALA A 125 0.91 -27.18 -4.55
C ALA A 125 2.12 -27.74 -5.32
N LYS A 126 2.44 -29.03 -5.18
CA LYS A 126 3.55 -29.68 -5.90
C LYS A 126 3.28 -29.84 -7.40
N GLU A 127 2.04 -30.13 -7.79
CA GLU A 127 1.64 -30.20 -9.20
C GLU A 127 1.88 -28.86 -9.92
N ILE A 128 1.49 -27.76 -9.28
CA ILE A 128 1.65 -26.40 -9.83
C ILE A 128 3.07 -25.88 -9.70
N CYS A 129 3.71 -26.06 -8.54
CA CYS A 129 5.09 -25.65 -8.25
C CYS A 129 6.09 -26.76 -8.59
N ASN A 130 5.90 -27.40 -9.74
CA ASN A 130 6.79 -28.44 -10.26
C ASN A 130 8.18 -27.89 -10.62
N ASP A 131 9.08 -28.77 -11.07
CA ASP A 131 10.47 -28.38 -11.36
C ASP A 131 10.58 -27.37 -12.50
N GLU A 132 9.70 -27.44 -13.51
CA GLU A 132 9.66 -26.46 -14.59
C GLU A 132 9.26 -25.07 -14.06
N PHE A 133 8.23 -25.00 -13.23
CA PHE A 133 7.82 -23.77 -12.54
C PHE A 133 8.99 -23.21 -11.72
N LYS A 134 9.66 -24.06 -10.93
CA LYS A 134 10.81 -23.64 -10.13
C LYS A 134 11.94 -23.13 -11.00
N GLN A 135 12.31 -23.82 -12.07
CA GLN A 135 13.37 -23.37 -12.98
C GLN A 135 13.03 -22.02 -13.61
N LYS A 136 11.80 -21.86 -14.11
CA LYS A 136 11.31 -20.62 -14.70
C LYS A 136 11.41 -19.45 -13.72
N TYR A 137 10.99 -19.65 -12.47
CA TYR A 137 10.85 -18.57 -11.50
C TYR A 137 12.01 -18.41 -10.52
N THR A 138 12.96 -19.34 -10.45
CA THR A 138 14.20 -19.15 -9.68
C THR A 138 15.29 -18.43 -10.50
N ALA A 139 15.32 -18.62 -11.82
CA ALA A 139 16.25 -17.93 -12.71
C ALA A 139 15.89 -16.45 -12.91
N ASP A 140 14.60 -16.14 -13.08
CA ASP A 140 14.12 -14.80 -13.43
C ASP A 140 13.79 -13.91 -12.23
N MET A 141 14.11 -14.34 -11.00
CA MET A 141 13.90 -13.51 -9.81
C MET A 141 14.79 -12.25 -9.90
N PRO A 142 14.19 -11.05 -10.04
CA PRO A 142 14.97 -9.84 -10.22
C PRO A 142 15.74 -9.55 -8.94
N LYS A 143 17.07 -9.53 -9.08
CA LYS A 143 18.01 -9.40 -7.95
C LYS A 143 17.98 -8.00 -7.30
N ASP A 144 17.34 -7.02 -7.96
CA ASP A 144 17.44 -5.59 -7.63
C ASP A 144 16.13 -4.92 -7.15
N TYR A 145 15.16 -5.67 -6.61
CA TYR A 145 13.93 -5.06 -6.06
C TYR A 145 14.10 -4.36 -4.69
N SER A 146 15.32 -4.01 -4.30
CA SER A 146 15.65 -3.42 -3.00
C SER A 146 15.44 -1.90 -2.90
N SER A 147 15.27 -1.16 -4.00
CA SER A 147 15.45 0.30 -3.90
C SER A 147 14.20 1.20 -3.94
N THR A 148 13.03 0.79 -4.47
CA THR A 148 11.84 1.68 -4.45
C THR A 148 10.53 0.92 -4.36
N ASN A 149 10.26 0.31 -3.20
CA ASN A 149 8.91 -0.16 -2.84
C ASN A 149 7.88 0.98 -2.68
N GLN A 150 8.28 2.23 -2.94
CA GLN A 150 7.35 3.36 -2.92
C GLN A 150 6.52 3.36 -4.20
N PRO A 151 5.18 3.52 -4.09
CA PRO A 151 4.37 3.81 -5.27
C PRO A 151 5.00 4.99 -6.01
N PRO A 152 4.94 5.03 -7.35
CA PRO A 152 5.33 6.22 -8.08
C PRO A 152 4.61 7.42 -7.44
N PRO A 153 5.32 8.53 -7.19
CA PRO A 153 4.71 9.69 -6.56
C PRO A 153 3.51 10.10 -7.40
N THR A 154 2.37 10.32 -6.75
CA THR A 154 1.24 10.96 -7.43
C THR A 154 1.64 12.40 -7.65
N VAL A 155 2.06 12.74 -8.87
CA VAL A 155 2.39 14.11 -9.27
C VAL A 155 1.09 14.77 -9.71
N VAL A 156 0.74 15.87 -9.04
CA VAL A 156 -0.35 16.76 -9.45
C VAL A 156 0.28 18.11 -9.70
N ASP A 157 0.18 18.58 -10.93
CA ASP A 157 0.57 19.95 -11.28
C ASP A 157 -0.49 20.88 -10.70
N ILE A 158 -0.07 21.75 -9.78
CA ILE A 158 -0.91 22.77 -9.16
C ILE A 158 -0.27 24.13 -9.37
N GLU A 159 -1.07 25.13 -9.72
CA GLU A 159 -0.61 26.51 -9.70
C GLU A 159 -0.62 27.05 -8.27
N PHE A 160 0.30 27.97 -7.98
CA PHE A 160 0.37 28.58 -6.65
C PHE A 160 -0.94 29.31 -6.27
N ALA A 161 -1.62 29.91 -7.25
CA ALA A 161 -2.91 30.56 -7.06
C ALA A 161 -4.00 29.55 -6.63
N GLU A 162 -4.01 28.34 -7.20
CA GLU A 162 -4.96 27.28 -6.82
C GLU A 162 -4.74 26.82 -5.38
N LEU A 163 -3.48 26.71 -4.97
CA LEU A 163 -3.11 26.37 -3.60
C LEU A 163 -3.59 27.45 -2.61
N LEU A 164 -3.40 28.73 -2.94
CA LEU A 164 -3.91 29.85 -2.13
C LEU A 164 -5.44 29.85 -2.05
N ASN A 165 -6.12 29.66 -3.19
CA ASN A 165 -7.58 29.58 -3.25
C ASN A 165 -8.11 28.40 -2.44
N PHE A 166 -7.41 27.27 -2.44
CA PHE A 166 -7.73 26.13 -1.60
C PHE A 166 -7.69 26.52 -0.11
N PHE A 167 -6.61 27.14 0.37
CA PHE A 167 -6.52 27.55 1.77
C PHE A 167 -7.58 28.60 2.15
N GLN A 168 -7.82 29.58 1.30
CA GLN A 168 -8.86 30.60 1.53
C GLN A 168 -10.28 30.00 1.64
N LYS A 169 -10.53 28.88 0.96
CA LYS A 169 -11.85 28.24 0.96
C LYS A 169 -12.13 27.45 2.25
N TYR A 170 -11.10 26.86 2.87
CA TYR A 170 -11.27 25.96 4.01
C TYR A 170 -11.16 26.66 5.37
N GLU A 171 -10.68 27.90 5.42
CA GLU A 171 -10.66 28.69 6.65
C GLU A 171 -11.41 30.01 6.53
N LEU A 172 -12.40 30.20 7.42
CA LEU A 172 -13.11 31.46 7.63
C LEU A 172 -12.27 32.54 8.35
N GLY A 173 -10.96 32.34 8.50
CA GLY A 173 -10.05 33.25 9.18
C GLY A 173 -8.61 32.82 8.99
N SER A 174 -7.70 33.77 8.79
CA SER A 174 -6.30 33.55 8.41
C SER A 174 -5.62 32.36 9.13
N PRO A 175 -5.20 31.29 8.40
CA PRO A 175 -4.53 30.13 9.00
C PRO A 175 -3.36 30.55 9.86
N ARG A 176 -3.26 29.97 11.05
CA ARG A 176 -1.99 29.96 11.79
C ARG A 176 -1.09 28.87 11.21
N LEU A 177 -0.27 29.26 10.24
CA LEU A 177 0.79 28.42 9.70
C LEU A 177 1.94 28.31 10.70
N LYS A 178 2.42 27.09 10.95
CA LYS A 178 3.62 26.84 11.77
C LYS A 178 4.67 26.14 10.94
N LEU A 179 5.84 26.79 10.80
CA LEU A 179 7.02 26.17 10.22
C LEU A 179 7.79 25.44 11.32
N MET A 180 7.98 24.13 11.15
CA MET A 180 8.76 23.26 12.02
C MET A 180 10.13 23.01 11.40
N CYS A 181 11.19 23.38 12.11
CA CYS A 181 12.58 23.21 11.67
C CYS A 181 13.35 22.31 12.65
N PRO A 182 13.58 21.03 12.33
CA PRO A 182 14.40 20.17 13.19
C PRO A 182 15.85 20.65 13.26
N LEU A 183 16.46 20.52 14.45
CA LEU A 183 17.83 20.95 14.74
C LEU A 183 18.89 20.36 13.79
N PHE A 184 18.61 19.20 13.20
CA PHE A 184 19.56 18.48 12.34
C PHE A 184 19.04 18.25 10.91
N GLY A 185 17.94 18.93 10.52
CA GLY A 185 17.38 18.80 9.17
C GLY A 185 16.78 17.43 8.81
N SER A 186 16.60 16.54 9.80
CA SER A 186 15.91 15.27 9.64
C SER A 186 14.81 15.11 10.71
N PRO A 187 13.52 15.03 10.32
CA PRO A 187 13.03 15.10 8.95
C PRO A 187 13.23 16.50 8.31
N LEU A 188 12.98 16.63 7.00
CA LEU A 188 13.05 17.93 6.33
C LEU A 188 12.09 18.93 6.97
N PRO A 189 12.39 20.24 7.01
CA PRO A 189 11.48 21.26 7.52
C PRO A 189 10.11 21.19 6.88
N TRP A 190 9.04 21.46 7.64
CA TRP A 190 7.67 21.38 7.13
C TRP A 190 6.76 22.46 7.70
N ILE A 191 5.72 22.81 6.95
CA ILE A 191 4.64 23.68 7.39
C ILE A 191 3.43 22.80 7.68
N ASP A 192 2.97 22.82 8.93
CA ASP A 192 1.69 22.23 9.33
C ASP A 192 0.57 23.25 9.13
N ILE A 193 -0.49 22.82 8.46
CA ILE A 193 -1.66 23.61 8.10
C ILE A 193 -2.89 22.91 8.68
N ASN A 194 -3.55 23.56 9.63
CA ASN A 194 -4.78 23.05 10.20
C ASN A 194 -5.95 23.51 9.32
N LEU A 195 -6.61 22.59 8.59
CA LEU A 195 -7.63 22.98 7.62
C LEU A 195 -9.00 23.24 8.23
N ASP A 196 -9.26 22.75 9.45
CA ASP A 196 -10.53 22.98 10.14
C ASP A 196 -10.32 22.75 11.64
N SER A 197 -10.62 23.78 12.45
CA SER A 197 -10.50 23.77 13.91
C SER A 197 -11.25 22.62 14.61
N SER A 198 -12.25 22.05 13.96
CA SER A 198 -13.09 20.96 14.48
C SER A 198 -12.70 19.58 13.96
N SER A 199 -11.85 19.50 12.94
CA SER A 199 -11.48 18.24 12.29
C SER A 199 -10.01 17.89 12.52
N GLU A 200 -9.69 16.60 12.58
CA GLU A 200 -8.30 16.11 12.58
C GLU A 200 -7.61 16.28 11.21
N ARG A 201 -8.14 17.12 10.31
CA ARG A 201 -7.59 17.30 8.97
C ARG A 201 -6.45 18.31 9.00
N THR A 202 -5.24 17.78 9.09
CA THR A 202 -4.01 18.54 8.90
C THR A 202 -3.47 18.32 7.49
N ALA A 203 -3.02 19.39 6.83
CA ALA A 203 -2.16 19.31 5.67
C ALA A 203 -0.71 19.62 6.07
N ARG A 204 0.25 18.99 5.40
CA ARG A 204 1.68 19.16 5.63
C ARG A 204 2.37 19.48 4.32
N ILE A 205 3.15 20.57 4.28
CA ILE A 205 4.01 20.92 3.16
C ILE A 205 5.46 20.73 3.61
N GLU A 206 6.17 19.78 3.02
CA GLU A 206 7.60 19.61 3.27
C GLU A 206 8.43 20.52 2.36
N LEU A 207 9.46 21.13 2.92
CA LEU A 207 10.35 22.05 2.24
C LEU A 207 11.78 21.50 2.29
N SER A 208 12.54 21.73 1.22
CA SER A 208 13.98 21.54 1.32
C SER A 208 14.57 22.51 2.37
N LEU A 209 15.71 22.13 2.95
CA LEU A 209 16.41 22.99 3.92
C LEU A 209 16.66 24.39 3.35
N ARG A 210 17.17 24.47 2.11
CA ARG A 210 17.43 25.76 1.42
C ARG A 210 16.16 26.59 1.21
N ALA A 211 15.05 25.95 0.83
CA ALA A 211 13.77 26.64 0.68
C ALA A 211 13.27 27.20 2.02
N SER A 212 13.43 26.44 3.10
CA SER A 212 13.06 26.88 4.45
C SER A 212 13.91 28.06 4.93
N GLU A 213 15.23 28.04 4.70
CA GLU A 213 16.13 29.15 5.03
C GLU A 213 15.76 30.43 4.28
N ALA A 214 15.48 30.30 2.97
CA ALA A 214 15.03 31.41 2.15
C ALA A 214 13.70 32.00 2.64
N LEU A 215 12.74 31.14 2.98
CA LEU A 215 11.44 31.54 3.53
C LEU A 215 11.57 32.28 4.86
N VAL A 216 12.38 31.76 5.79
CA VAL A 216 12.63 32.40 7.09
C VAL A 216 13.27 33.78 6.90
N LYS A 217 14.27 33.88 6.01
CA LYS A 217 14.91 35.16 5.70
C LYS A 217 13.91 36.17 5.14
N TYR A 218 13.06 35.74 4.20
CA TYR A 218 12.01 36.58 3.63
C TYR A 218 11.02 37.08 4.69
N ILE A 219 10.52 36.19 5.55
CA ILE A 219 9.57 36.54 6.62
C ILE A 219 10.16 37.57 7.59
N ARG A 220 11.44 37.41 7.97
CA ARG A 220 12.14 38.37 8.84
C ARG A 220 12.18 39.76 8.22
N VAL A 221 12.66 39.86 6.98
CA VAL A 221 12.74 41.15 6.26
C VAL A 221 11.35 41.79 6.11
N ALA A 222 10.32 41.01 5.76
CA ALA A 222 8.96 41.51 5.59
C ALA A 222 8.36 42.06 6.90
N ARG A 223 8.67 41.43 8.04
CA ARG A 223 8.23 41.89 9.36
C ARG A 223 8.92 43.18 9.80
N ASP A 224 10.24 43.26 9.57
CA ASP A 224 11.01 44.47 9.89
C ASP A 224 10.50 45.69 9.11
N LEU A 225 10.12 45.50 7.85
CA LEU A 225 9.55 46.55 7.00
C LEU A 225 8.13 46.98 7.40
N THR A 226 7.34 46.09 7.99
CA THR A 226 5.94 46.38 8.36
C THR A 226 5.80 46.94 9.77
N GLY A 227 6.88 46.98 10.55
CA GLY A 227 6.89 47.53 11.90
C GLY A 227 6.02 46.76 12.91
N VAL A 228 5.58 45.54 12.56
CA VAL A 228 4.78 44.69 13.44
C VAL A 228 5.71 44.14 14.52
N THR A 229 5.75 44.82 15.66
CA THR A 229 6.50 44.38 16.84
C THR A 229 5.74 43.20 17.44
N GLU A 230 6.30 41.98 17.36
CA GLU A 230 5.71 40.82 18.02
C GLU A 230 5.73 41.05 19.54
N VAL A 231 4.55 41.21 20.14
CA VAL A 231 4.38 41.18 21.60
C VAL A 231 4.77 39.77 22.04
N SER A 232 5.94 39.65 22.68
CA SER A 232 6.44 38.38 23.20
C SER A 232 5.53 37.92 24.33
N ASN A 233 4.83 36.79 24.13
CA ASN A 233 4.09 36.08 25.18
C ASN A 233 4.96 34.95 25.74
#